data_AF-A0A5D0V8G0-F1
#
_entry.id   AF-A0A5D0V8G0-F1
#
_cell.length_a   1.000
_cell.length_b   1.000
_cell.length_c   1.000
_cell.angle_alpha   90.00
_cell.angle_beta   90.00
_cell.angle_gamma   90.00
#
_symmetry.space_group_name_H-M   'P 1'
#
loop_
_entity.id
_entity.type
_entity.pdbx_description
1 polymer ?
#
loop_
_entity_poly.entity_id
_entity_poly.type
_entity_poly.pdbx_seq_one_letter_code
_entity_poly.pdbx_strand_id
1 'polypeptide(L)'
;MRPSWREPYPVTGGGVSAGAVTAFAWLLLFGLLGHDVSSYAWWTLVAGGLAWLAAAALVRYGDRGVAAGVAIVTSGGWSIAAAVVAVRWAQSGDWPLW
;
A
#
# COMPACT_ATOMS: atom_id res chain seq x y z
N MET A 1 18.72 3.47 38.63
CA MET A 1 17.86 3.78 37.47
C MET A 1 18.62 3.40 36.21
N ARG A 2 18.11 2.47 35.39
CA ARG A 2 18.74 2.16 34.08
C ARG A 2 18.32 3.26 33.10
N PRO A 3 19.26 3.94 32.41
CA PRO A 3 18.88 4.87 31.35
C PRO A 3 18.11 4.09 30.29
N SER A 4 16.83 4.42 30.12
CA SER A 4 16.04 3.95 29.00
C SER A 4 16.26 4.91 27.86
N TRP A 5 16.95 4.45 26.81
CA TRP A 5 17.01 5.20 25.56
C TRP A 5 15.58 5.28 25.00
N ARG A 6 15.00 6.48 24.96
CA ARG A 6 13.77 6.73 24.23
C ARG A 6 14.16 7.14 22.82
N GLU A 7 13.92 6.27 21.85
CA GLU A 7 13.99 6.63 20.44
C GLU A 7 13.11 7.88 20.20
N PRO A 8 13.64 8.98 19.61
CA PRO A 8 12.86 10.20 19.39
C PRO A 8 11.61 10.00 18.50
N TYR A 9 11.63 8.97 17.65
CA TYR A 9 10.55 8.63 16.71
C TYR A 9 10.11 7.17 16.87
N PRO A 10 9.41 6.82 17.96
CA PRO A 10 8.97 5.45 18.20
C PRO A 10 7.86 5.07 17.21
N VAL A 11 7.94 3.87 16.65
CA VAL A 11 6.85 3.28 15.87
C VAL A 11 5.76 2.85 16.85
N THR A 12 4.68 3.63 16.93
CA THR A 12 3.54 3.32 17.79
C THR A 12 2.48 2.54 17.02
N GLY A 13 1.77 1.64 17.71
CA GLY A 13 0.65 0.90 17.11
C GLY A 13 -0.44 1.83 16.54
N GLY A 14 -0.67 2.99 17.20
CA GLY A 14 -1.60 4.01 16.71
C GLY A 14 -1.15 4.70 15.43
N GLY A 15 0.14 4.99 15.28
CA GLY A 15 0.68 5.52 14.02
C GLY A 15 0.53 4.51 12.88
N VAL A 16 0.85 3.24 13.13
CA VAL A 16 0.72 2.15 12.14
C VAL A 16 -0.73 1.96 11.71
N SER A 17 -1.68 1.93 12.64
CA SER A 17 -3.09 1.73 12.30
C SER A 17 -3.67 2.92 11.50
N ALA A 18 -3.30 4.16 11.86
CA ALA A 18 -3.72 5.34 11.10
C ALA A 18 -3.20 5.31 9.65
N GLY A 19 -1.92 4.97 9.46
CA GLY A 19 -1.33 4.81 8.12
C GLY A 19 -1.98 3.69 7.33
N ALA A 20 -2.24 2.55 7.98
CA ALA A 20 -2.87 1.40 7.35
C ALA A 20 -4.31 1.70 6.88
N VAL A 21 -5.15 2.29 7.74
CA VAL A 21 -6.54 2.63 7.39
C VAL A 21 -6.58 3.66 6.26
N THR A 22 -5.69 4.66 6.31
CA THR A 22 -5.62 5.70 5.27
C THR A 22 -5.19 5.11 3.92
N ALA A 23 -4.13 4.28 3.90
CA ALA A 23 -3.68 3.62 2.69
C ALA A 23 -4.71 2.63 2.14
N PHE A 24 -5.44 1.94 3.02
CA PHE A 24 -6.50 1.03 2.65
C PHE A 24 -7.64 1.78 1.96
N ALA A 25 -8.13 2.86 2.56
CA ALA A 25 -9.19 3.68 1.97
C ALA A 25 -8.75 4.25 0.61
N TRP A 26 -7.51 4.74 0.51
CA TRP A 26 -6.93 5.24 -0.74
C TRP A 26 -6.92 4.16 -1.84
N LEU A 27 -6.34 3.00 -1.57
CA LEU A 27 -6.27 1.91 -2.55
C LEU A 27 -7.64 1.36 -2.91
N LEU A 28 -8.57 1.31 -1.95
CA LEU A 28 -9.93 0.87 -2.20
C LEU A 28 -10.62 1.84 -3.15
N LEU A 29 -10.54 3.16 -2.89
CA LEU A 29 -11.11 4.17 -3.77
C LEU A 29 -10.59 4.02 -5.20
N PHE A 30 -9.26 3.95 -5.39
CA PHE A 30 -8.66 3.81 -6.72
C PHE A 30 -8.92 2.46 -7.38
N GLY A 31 -8.95 1.38 -6.60
CA GLY A 31 -9.30 0.05 -7.08
C GLY A 31 -10.73 -0.02 -7.63
N LEU A 32 -11.66 0.74 -7.04
CA LEU A 32 -13.04 0.83 -7.51
C LEU A 32 -13.21 1.56 -8.85
N LEU A 33 -12.22 2.33 -9.33
CA LEU A 33 -12.26 2.93 -10.67
C LEU A 33 -11.99 1.91 -11.79
N GLY A 34 -11.50 0.72 -11.46
CA GLY A 34 -11.22 -0.33 -12.44
C GLY A 34 -12.50 -1.00 -12.94
N HIS A 35 -12.87 -0.74 -14.20
CA HIS A 35 -13.98 -1.44 -14.86
C HIS A 35 -13.55 -2.79 -15.49
N ASP A 36 -12.25 -2.95 -15.75
CA ASP A 36 -11.64 -4.15 -16.33
C ASP A 36 -10.34 -4.48 -15.60
N VAL A 37 -9.83 -5.70 -15.80
CA VAL A 37 -8.63 -6.22 -15.13
C VAL A 37 -7.41 -5.33 -15.39
N SER A 38 -7.22 -4.89 -16.64
CA SER A 38 -6.13 -3.98 -17.02
C SER A 38 -6.24 -2.63 -16.31
N SER A 39 -7.44 -2.04 -16.31
CA SER A 39 -7.70 -0.76 -15.63
C SER A 39 -7.48 -0.87 -14.11
N TYR A 40 -8.00 -1.94 -13.49
CA TYR A 40 -7.79 -2.22 -12.07
C TYR A 40 -6.30 -2.38 -11.71
N ALA A 41 -5.55 -3.14 -12.50
CA ALA A 41 -4.12 -3.36 -12.27
C ALA A 41 -3.33 -2.05 -12.38
N TRP A 42 -3.59 -1.25 -13.42
CA TRP A 42 -2.94 0.04 -13.62
C TRP A 42 -3.27 1.06 -12.52
N TRP A 43 -4.55 1.18 -12.15
CA TRP A 43 -4.95 2.06 -11.05
C TRP A 43 -4.32 1.64 -9.72
N THR A 44 -4.24 0.34 -9.44
CA THR A 44 -3.63 -0.17 -8.20
C THR A 44 -2.11 0.07 -8.18
N LEU A 45 -1.44 -0.06 -9.33
CA LEU A 45 -0.01 0.27 -9.45
C LEU A 45 0.27 1.76 -9.24
N VAL A 46 -0.47 2.65 -9.91
CA VAL A 46 -0.30 4.10 -9.77
C VAL A 46 -0.64 4.55 -8.36
N ALA A 47 -1.79 4.12 -7.82
CA ALA A 47 -2.21 4.49 -6.48
C ALA A 47 -1.26 3.96 -5.39
N GLY A 48 -0.79 2.72 -5.54
CA GLY A 48 0.21 2.13 -4.64
C GLY A 48 1.58 2.81 -4.77
N GLY A 49 1.98 3.21 -5.98
CA GLY A 49 3.20 3.99 -6.19
C GLY A 49 3.16 5.33 -5.46
N LEU A 50 2.04 6.05 -5.55
CA LEU A 50 1.83 7.29 -4.81
C LEU A 50 1.81 7.07 -3.29
N ALA A 51 1.14 6.02 -2.81
CA ALA A 51 1.13 5.67 -1.40
C ALA A 51 2.54 5.33 -0.88
N TRP A 52 3.33 4.61 -1.68
CA TRP A 52 4.71 4.28 -1.37
C TRP A 52 5.60 5.53 -1.30
N LEU A 53 5.45 6.47 -2.24
CA LEU A 53 6.14 7.77 -2.20
C LEU A 53 5.74 8.60 -0.97
N ALA A 54 4.46 8.58 -0.60
CA ALA A 54 3.99 9.23 0.63
C ALA A 54 4.62 8.58 1.88
N ALA A 55 4.74 7.25 1.92
CA ALA A 55 5.43 6.56 3.00
C ALA A 55 6.91 6.99 3.08
N ALA A 56 7.61 7.10 1.95
CA ALA A 56 8.99 7.58 1.91
C ALA A 56 9.12 9.03 2.44
N ALA A 57 8.16 9.89 2.10
CA ALA A 57 8.09 11.25 2.63
C ALA A 57 7.84 11.26 4.15
N LEU A 58 6.89 10.45 4.64
CA LEU A 58 6.59 10.34 6.08
C LEU A 58 7.82 9.87 6.89
N VAL A 59 8.61 8.93 6.37
CA VAL A 59 9.87 8.52 7.00
C VAL A 59 10.83 9.71 7.14
N ARG A 60 10.90 10.57 6.13
CA ARG A 60 11.76 11.76 6.13
C ARG A 60 11.32 12.82 7.14
N TYR A 61 10.02 12.94 7.41
CA TYR A 61 9.46 13.90 8.38
C TYR A 61 9.34 13.35 9.82
N GLY A 62 9.63 12.07 10.05
CA GLY A 62 9.67 11.47 11.39
C GLY A 62 8.46 10.59 11.74
N ASP A 63 7.43 10.53 10.89
CA ASP A 63 6.20 9.75 11.09
C ASP A 63 6.37 8.28 10.65
N ARG A 64 7.40 7.62 11.18
CA ARG A 64 7.81 6.26 10.80
C ARG A 64 6.71 5.21 11.02
N GLY A 65 5.88 5.39 12.06
CA GLY A 65 4.76 4.49 12.33
C GLY A 65 3.70 4.53 11.23
N VAL A 66 3.30 5.73 10.80
CA VAL A 66 2.33 5.92 9.71
C VAL A 66 2.91 5.38 8.41
N ALA A 67 4.18 5.68 8.12
CA ALA A 67 4.86 5.16 6.95
C ALA A 67 4.86 3.62 6.88
N ALA A 68 5.10 2.95 8.01
CA ALA A 68 5.05 1.48 8.09
C ALA A 68 3.65 0.94 7.78
N GLY A 69 2.61 1.55 8.34
CA GLY A 69 1.21 1.17 8.05
C GLY A 69 0.87 1.30 6.57
N VAL A 70 1.26 2.43 5.96
CA VAL A 70 1.06 2.67 4.52
C VAL A 70 1.81 1.63 3.68
N ALA A 71 3.07 1.33 4.01
CA ALA A 71 3.88 0.37 3.28
C ALA A 71 3.32 -1.06 3.34
N ILE A 72 2.87 -1.50 4.53
CA ILE A 72 2.27 -2.84 4.73
C ILE A 72 1.03 -2.98 3.84
N VAL A 73 0.11 -2.01 3.90
CA VAL A 73 -1.14 -2.08 3.15
C VAL A 73 -0.90 -1.95 1.64
N THR A 74 0.05 -1.12 1.22
CA THR A 74 0.44 -1.00 -0.19
C THR A 74 0.98 -2.30 -0.76
N SER A 75 1.86 -2.99 -0.02
CA SER A 75 2.35 -4.31 -0.39
C SER A 75 1.22 -5.34 -0.50
N GLY A 76 0.26 -5.31 0.43
CA GLY A 76 -0.95 -6.13 0.37
C GLY A 76 -1.79 -5.87 -0.88
N GLY A 77 -2.03 -4.59 -1.21
CA GLY A 77 -2.76 -4.20 -2.42
C GLY A 77 -2.10 -4.68 -3.71
N TRP A 78 -0.78 -4.51 -3.84
CA TRP A 78 -0.03 -5.01 -5.00
C TRP A 78 -0.03 -6.54 -5.08
N SER A 79 0.03 -7.24 -3.95
CA SER A 79 -0.06 -8.70 -3.92
C SER A 79 -1.42 -9.20 -4.43
N ILE A 80 -2.51 -8.53 -4.05
CA ILE A 80 -3.86 -8.85 -4.54
C ILE A 80 -3.96 -8.57 -6.04
N ALA A 81 -3.48 -7.41 -6.51
CA ALA A 81 -3.50 -7.08 -7.94
C ALA A 81 -2.70 -8.10 -8.77
N ALA A 82 -1.52 -8.50 -8.31
CA ALA A 82 -0.73 -9.54 -8.94
C ALA A 82 -1.47 -10.88 -9.00
N ALA A 83 -2.14 -11.28 -7.90
CA ALA A 83 -2.95 -12.50 -7.87
C ALA A 83 -4.12 -12.45 -8.86
N VAL A 84 -4.83 -11.31 -8.94
CA VAL A 84 -5.94 -11.12 -9.89
C VAL A 84 -5.44 -11.26 -11.33
N VAL A 85 -4.33 -10.62 -11.68
CA VAL A 85 -3.70 -10.73 -13.01
C VAL A 85 -3.29 -12.17 -13.29
N ALA A 86 -2.65 -12.86 -12.34
CA ALA A 86 -2.22 -14.24 -12.50
C ALA A 86 -3.41 -15.21 -12.71
N VAL A 87 -4.48 -15.06 -11.94
CA VAL A 87 -5.69 -15.88 -12.09
C VAL A 87 -6.36 -15.63 -13.44
N ARG A 88 -6.48 -14.35 -13.86
CA ARG A 88 -7.08 -14.01 -15.15
C ARG A 88 -6.27 -14.52 -16.32
N TRP A 89 -4.95 -14.45 -16.23
CA TRP A 89 -4.06 -15.02 -17.24
C TRP A 89 -4.22 -16.55 -17.32
N ALA A 90 -4.26 -17.24 -16.18
CA ALA A 90 -4.44 -18.68 -16.13
C ALA A 90 -5.80 -19.14 -16.70
N GLN A 91 -6.86 -18.35 -16.54
CA GLN A 91 -8.20 -18.67 -17.05
C GLN A 91 -8.37 -18.35 -18.54
N SER A 92 -7.81 -17.23 -19.00
CA SER A 92 -8.06 -16.71 -20.34
C SER A 92 -7.05 -17.24 -21.36
N GLY A 93 -5.87 -17.72 -20.91
CA GLY A 93 -4.76 -18.11 -21.77
C GLY A 93 -4.02 -16.92 -22.39
N ASP A 94 -4.73 -15.81 -22.61
CA ASP A 94 -4.21 -14.53 -23.05
C ASP A 94 -3.83 -13.64 -21.87
N TRP A 95 -2.79 -12.82 -22.06
CA TRP A 95 -2.36 -11.90 -21.03
C TRP A 95 -3.36 -10.77 -20.83
N PRO A 96 -3.79 -10.50 -19.59
CA PRO A 96 -4.95 -9.64 -19.34
C PRO A 96 -4.66 -8.15 -19.35
N LEU A 97 -3.41 -7.72 -19.61
CA LEU A 97 -3.03 -6.30 -19.64
C LEU A 97 -2.85 -5.73 -21.05
N TRP A 98 -2.98 -6.53 -22.12
CA TRP A 98 -2.89 -6.08 -23.52
C TRP A 98 -4.06 -6.60 -24.37
#